data_AF-A0A0Q7ARK3-F1
#
_entry.id   AF-A0A0Q7ARK3-F1
#
_cell.length_a   1.000
_cell.length_b   1.000
_cell.length_c   1.000
_cell.angle_alpha   90.00
_cell.angle_beta   90.00
_cell.angle_gamma   90.00
#
_symmetry.space_group_name_H-M   'P 1'
#
loop_
_entity.id
_entity.type
_entity.pdbx_description
1 polymer ?
#
loop_
_entity_poly.entity_id
_entity_poly.type
_entity_poly.pdbx_seq_one_letter_code
_entity_poly.pdbx_strand_id
1 'polypeptide(L)'
;MVSPDLNPDLTRPGKTAIVKARAHFVDGEVESVKILSGPAAYRQPVIDAMKKYKCAGHLTFVADQRFVFGVDPLSRGLGRSSAPL
;
A
#
# COMPACT_ATOMS: atom_id res chain seq x y z
N MET A 1 6.21 4.93 6.01
CA MET A 1 5.30 3.85 5.56
C MET A 1 3.99 4.50 5.14
N VAL A 2 3.45 4.15 3.97
CA VAL A 2 2.19 4.72 3.47
C VAL A 2 1.03 3.85 3.93
N SER A 3 0.07 4.46 4.64
CA SER A 3 -1.13 3.78 5.13
C SER A 3 -2.35 4.31 4.37
N PRO A 4 -3.01 3.50 3.54
CA PRO A 4 -4.22 3.93 2.86
C PRO A 4 -5.40 4.08 3.80
N ASP A 5 -6.22 5.09 3.53
CA ASP A 5 -7.44 5.35 4.28
C ASP A 5 -8.53 4.40 3.81
N LEU A 6 -8.82 3.38 4.62
CA LEU A 6 -9.77 2.34 4.28
C LEU A 6 -11.10 2.58 4.97
N ASN A 7 -12.19 2.29 4.27
CA ASN A 7 -13.51 2.17 4.88
C ASN A 7 -13.45 1.12 6.01
N PRO A 8 -13.98 1.41 7.22
CA PRO A 8 -14.01 0.47 8.35
C PRO A 8 -14.64 -0.89 8.00
N ASP A 9 -15.52 -0.97 7.01
CA ASP A 9 -16.06 -2.23 6.50
C ASP A 9 -15.02 -3.18 5.89
N LEU A 10 -13.88 -2.64 5.45
CA LEU A 10 -12.76 -3.38 4.88
C LEU A 10 -11.74 -3.80 5.93
N THR A 11 -11.78 -3.20 7.12
CA THR A 11 -10.90 -3.53 8.25
C THR A 11 -11.57 -4.38 9.31
N ARG A 12 -12.82 -4.84 9.07
CA ARG A 12 -13.54 -5.73 9.99
C ARG A 12 -12.77 -7.04 10.22
N PRO A 13 -12.82 -7.60 11.45
CA PRO A 13 -12.26 -8.92 11.75
C PRO A 13 -12.73 -9.99 10.76
N GLY A 14 -11.82 -10.85 10.30
CA GLY A 14 -12.11 -11.88 9.31
C GLY A 14 -12.01 -11.43 7.84
N LYS A 15 -11.84 -10.13 7.56
CA LYS A 15 -11.47 -9.65 6.23
C LYS A 15 -9.97 -9.44 6.15
N THR A 16 -9.31 -10.27 5.33
CA THR A 16 -7.90 -10.09 4.96
C THR A 16 -7.79 -9.84 3.47
N ALA A 17 -6.93 -8.91 3.06
CA ALA A 17 -6.68 -8.62 1.67
C ALA A 17 -5.21 -8.30 1.44
N ILE A 18 -4.66 -8.78 0.33
CA ILE A 18 -3.32 -8.42 -0.13
C ILE A 18 -3.48 -7.66 -1.44
N VAL A 19 -2.95 -6.45 -1.50
CA VAL A 19 -2.92 -5.62 -2.71
C VAL A 19 -1.47 -5.41 -3.13
N LYS A 20 -1.17 -5.70 -4.40
CA LYS A 20 0.13 -5.40 -5.01
C LYS A 20 -0.04 -4.21 -5.94
N ALA A 21 0.76 -3.18 -5.75
CA ALA A 21 0.75 -1.99 -6.57
C ALA A 21 2.16 -1.69 -7.09
N ARG A 22 2.23 -1.16 -8.30
CA ARG A 22 3.43 -0.65 -8.94
C ARG A 22 3.30 0.85 -9.09
N ALA A 23 4.27 1.60 -8.58
CA ALA A 23 4.34 3.05 -8.74
C ALA A 23 5.47 3.42 -9.72
N HIS A 24 5.19 4.37 -10.60
CA HIS A 24 6.19 5.06 -11.39
C HIS A 24 6.52 6.39 -10.72
N PHE A 25 7.79 6.56 -10.40
CA PHE A 25 8.33 7.77 -9.81
C PHE A 25 9.03 8.59 -10.89
N VAL A 26 8.78 9.89 -10.90
CA VAL A 26 9.47 10.88 -11.74
C VAL A 26 9.84 12.04 -10.85
N ASP A 27 11.12 12.40 -10.83
CA ASP A 27 11.64 13.49 -9.99
C ASP A 27 11.31 13.32 -8.48
N GLY A 28 11.23 12.07 -8.01
CA GLY A 28 10.87 11.78 -6.62
C GLY A 28 9.36 11.87 -6.32
N GLU A 29 8.50 12.21 -7.27
CA GLU A 29 7.05 12.21 -7.11
C GLU A 29 6.41 10.99 -7.81
N VAL A 30 5.28 10.51 -7.29
CA VAL A 30 4.53 9.42 -7.91
C VAL A 30 3.69 9.97 -9.07
N GLU A 31 4.11 9.68 -10.29
CA GLU A 31 3.40 10.06 -11.51
C GLU A 31 2.21 9.13 -11.77
N SER A 32 2.42 7.81 -11.65
CA SER A 32 1.36 6.83 -11.91
C SER A 32 1.42 5.64 -10.97
N VAL A 33 0.25 5.05 -10.70
CA VAL A 33 0.09 3.87 -9.86
C VAL A 33 -0.76 2.84 -10.59
N LYS A 34 -0.25 1.62 -10.71
CA LYS A 34 -0.96 0.48 -11.28
C LYS A 34 -1.17 -0.61 -10.23
N ILE A 35 -2.41 -1.01 -10.00
CA ILE A 35 -2.69 -2.19 -9.18
C ILE A 35 -2.43 -3.45 -10.01
N LEU A 36 -1.52 -4.29 -9.55
CA LEU A 36 -1.17 -5.56 -10.19
C LEU A 36 -2.14 -6.67 -9.76
N SER A 37 -2.53 -6.69 -8.49
CA SER A 37 -3.47 -7.68 -7.94
C SER A 37 -4.14 -7.18 -6.66
N GLY A 38 -5.35 -7.66 -6.37
CA GLY A 38 -6.06 -7.40 -5.13
C GLY A 38 -7.55 -7.07 -5.34
N PRO A 39 -8.36 -7.03 -4.26
CA PRO A 39 -9.79 -6.80 -4.36
C PRO A 39 -10.11 -5.36 -4.77
N ALA A 40 -11.16 -5.19 -5.57
CA ALA A 40 -11.53 -3.89 -6.15
C ALA A 40 -11.72 -2.78 -5.09
N ALA A 41 -12.31 -3.14 -3.95
CA ALA A 41 -12.62 -2.21 -2.86
C ALA A 41 -11.38 -1.53 -2.24
N TYR A 42 -10.18 -2.11 -2.39
CA TYR A 42 -8.93 -1.55 -1.84
C TYR A 42 -8.11 -0.78 -2.87
N ARG A 43 -8.51 -0.79 -4.16
CA ARG A 43 -7.72 -0.20 -5.25
C ARG A 43 -7.58 1.31 -5.11
N GLN A 44 -8.71 2.01 -5.00
CA GLN A 44 -8.71 3.47 -4.92
C GLN A 44 -7.97 3.99 -3.68
N PRO A 45 -8.23 3.45 -2.45
CA PRO A 45 -7.47 3.83 -1.26
C PRO A 45 -5.95 3.67 -1.41
N VAL A 46 -5.50 2.55 -1.99
CA VAL A 46 -4.08 2.28 -2.22
C VAL A 46 -3.47 3.28 -3.20
N ILE A 47 -4.18 3.59 -4.29
CA ILE A 47 -3.73 4.59 -5.27
C ILE A 47 -3.60 5.97 -4.62
N ASP A 48 -4.64 6.42 -3.91
CA ASP A 48 -4.65 7.72 -3.23
C ASP A 48 -3.53 7.83 -2.19
N ALA A 49 -3.27 6.76 -1.46
CA ALA A 49 -2.19 6.75 -0.47
C ALA A 49 -0.80 6.80 -1.13
N MET A 50 -0.59 6.02 -2.18
CA MET A 50 0.68 6.02 -2.91
C MET A 50 0.95 7.36 -3.58
N LYS A 51 -0.07 8.04 -4.11
CA LYS A 51 0.09 9.38 -4.71
C LYS A 51 0.54 10.45 -3.71
N LYS A 52 0.33 10.25 -2.41
CA LYS A 52 0.84 11.16 -1.36
C LYS A 52 2.33 10.96 -1.07
N TYR A 53 2.93 9.90 -1.59
CA TYR A 53 4.31 9.57 -1.31
C TYR A 53 5.25 10.38 -2.19
N LYS A 54 6.31 10.91 -1.55
CA LYS A 54 7.40 11.63 -2.20
C LYS A 54 8.72 11.05 -1.70
N CYS A 55 9.62 10.76 -2.62
CA CYS A 55 10.99 10.38 -2.31
C CYS A 55 11.89 11.62 -2.24
N ALA A 56 12.83 11.62 -1.29
CA ALA A 56 13.90 12.61 -1.28
C ALA A 56 14.91 12.25 -2.39
N GLY A 57 14.73 12.84 -3.56
CA GLY A 57 15.67 12.72 -4.68
C GLY A 57 14.99 12.84 -6.04
N HIS A 58 15.66 13.50 -6.97
CA HIS A 58 15.24 13.70 -8.37
C HIS A 58 15.46 12.44 -9.22
N LEU A 59 14.99 11.29 -8.73
CA LEU A 59 15.18 10.00 -9.38
C LEU A 59 13.89 9.53 -10.04
N THR A 60 14.04 8.98 -11.26
CA THR A 60 12.97 8.33 -12.01
C THR A 60 13.16 6.83 -11.92
N PHE A 61 12.19 6.12 -11.34
CA PHE A 61 12.27 4.68 -11.15
C PHE A 61 10.88 4.04 -10.97
N VAL A 62 10.81 2.72 -11.05
CA VAL A 62 9.59 1.95 -10.80
C VAL A 62 9.77 1.14 -9.52
N ALA A 63 8.77 1.16 -8.65
CA ALA A 63 8.79 0.36 -7.42
C ALA A 63 7.48 -0.44 -7.24
N ASP A 64 7.64 -1.65 -6.73
CA ASP A 64 6.52 -2.53 -6.37
C ASP A 64 6.31 -2.53 -4.85
N GLN A 65 5.10 -2.21 -4.41
CA GLN A 65 4.69 -2.22 -3.01
C GLN A 65 3.58 -3.24 -2.77
N ARG A 66 3.73 -4.01 -1.70
CA ARG A 66 2.68 -4.92 -1.19
C ARG A 66 2.01 -4.29 0.02
N PHE A 67 0.69 -4.26 0.01
CA PHE A 67 -0.15 -3.83 1.13
C PHE A 67 -0.89 -5.04 1.67
N VAL A 68 -0.75 -5.28 2.96
CA VAL A 68 -1.45 -6.35 3.67
C VAL A 68 -2.48 -5.70 4.58
N PHE A 69 -3.75 -6.02 4.34
CA PHE A 69 -4.88 -5.56 5.12
C PHE A 69 -5.47 -6.72 5.89
N GLY A 70 -5.81 -6.46 7.14
CA GLY A 70 -6.42 -7.44 8.00
C GLY A 70 -6.06 -7.19 9.45
N VAL A 71 -6.95 -7.61 10.32
CA VAL A 71 -6.67 -7.76 11.74
C VAL A 71 -6.26 -9.21 11.92
N ASP A 72 -4.97 -9.46 12.10
CA ASP A 72 -4.55 -10.79 12.53
C ASP A 72 -5.12 -11.01 13.94
N PRO A 73 -5.93 -12.05 14.17
CA PRO A 73 -6.57 -12.27 15.46
C PRO A 73 -5.57 -12.57 16.59
N LEU A 74 -4.29 -12.83 16.27
CA LEU A 74 -3.21 -13.07 17.23
C LEU A 74 -2.29 -11.86 17.41
N SER A 75 -2.38 -10.84 16.55
CA SER A 75 -1.56 -9.63 16.58
C SER A 75 -2.27 -8.53 17.37
N ARG A 76 -2.58 -8.81 18.64
CA ARG A 76 -2.72 -7.73 19.62
C ARG A 76 -1.32 -7.12 19.84
N GLY A 77 -0.96 -6.20 18.95
CA GLY A 77 0.21 -5.35 19.10
C GLY A 77 1.48 -5.93 18.47
N LEU A 78 1.65 -5.72 17.16
CA LEU A 78 2.85 -5.14 16.56
C LEU A 78 2.69 -5.19 15.04
N GLY A 79 2.35 -4.06 14.44
CA GLY A 79 2.57 -3.86 13.01
C GLY A 79 4.07 -3.84 12.73
N ARG A 80 4.68 -5.00 12.48
CA ARG A 80 6.05 -5.12 11.98
C ARG A 80 6.06 -5.86 10.65
N SER A 81 6.10 -5.07 9.58
CA SER A 81 6.48 -5.53 8.24
C SER A 81 7.99 -5.77 8.23
N SER A 82 8.42 -7.01 8.10
CA SER A 82 9.83 -7.37 7.90
C SER A 82 10.13 -7.41 6.39
N ALA A 83 11.20 -6.74 5.96
CA ALA A 83 11.79 -6.87 4.63
C ALA A 83 13.21 -7.47 4.79
N PRO A 84 13.64 -8.42 3.95
CA PRO A 84 15.04 -8.84 3.92
C PRO A 84 15.89 -7.76 3.22
N LEU A 85 17.14 -7.71 3.66
CA LEU A 85 18.24 -6.82 3.23
C LEU A 85 18.48 -6.85 1.71
#